data_AF-A0A1W9SHI2-F1
#
_entry.id   AF-A0A1W9SHI2-F1
#
_cell.length_a   1.000
_cell.length_b   1.000
_cell.length_c   1.000
_cell.angle_alpha   90.00
_cell.angle_beta   90.00
_cell.angle_gamma   90.00
#
_symmetry.space_group_name_H-M   'P 1'
#
loop_
_entity.id
_entity.type
_entity.pdbx_description
1 polymer ?
#
loop_
_entity_poly.entity_id
_entity_poly.type
_entity_poly.pdbx_seq_one_letter_code
_entity_poly.pdbx_strand_id
1 'polypeptide(L)'
;MRYFKTIRFSLILFSSLVILSNCQTSDKVNENLRIIEKLKALGVEFITESGDTLYRQTYKLMIEQPLDHNNPEGEKFMQKVYLSHFDLNKPVVFSIDGYSANRNRIFELTKIIGANQVYVEHRFFGESKPQNYNWNYLDIKQAAADHHRVIELLKTIYKGKWVSTGISKGGQTTIFHRYFYPDDVDVSVPYVAPLCFSAQESRVLGFCFGVFICFLAMAI
;
A
#
# COMPACT_ATOMS: atom_id res chain seq x y z
N MET A 1 29.03 37.72 -38.33
CA MET A 1 28.51 36.35 -38.61
C MET A 1 28.47 35.38 -37.42
N ARG A 2 29.28 35.54 -36.37
CA ARG A 2 29.26 34.62 -35.19
C ARG A 2 27.97 34.72 -34.35
N TYR A 3 27.40 35.92 -34.21
CA TYR A 3 26.23 36.22 -33.36
C TYR A 3 24.91 35.54 -33.82
N PHE A 4 24.66 35.47 -35.13
CA PHE A 4 23.46 34.84 -35.70
C PHE A 4 23.45 33.30 -35.56
N LYS A 5 24.62 32.65 -35.50
CA LYS A 5 24.72 31.21 -35.24
C LYS A 5 24.35 30.88 -33.80
N THR A 6 24.76 31.70 -32.83
CA THR A 6 24.46 31.49 -31.40
C THR A 6 22.97 31.67 -31.09
N ILE A 7 22.30 32.65 -31.71
CA ILE A 7 20.84 32.87 -31.54
C ILE A 7 20.03 31.71 -32.15
N ARG A 8 20.42 31.21 -33.34
CA ARG A 8 19.81 30.02 -33.94
C ARG A 8 20.00 28.76 -33.08
N PHE A 9 21.18 28.58 -32.49
CA PHE A 9 21.44 27.45 -31.58
C PHE A 9 20.60 27.54 -30.30
N SER A 10 20.46 28.74 -29.73
CA SER A 10 19.65 29.00 -28.54
C SER A 10 18.15 28.78 -28.78
N LEU A 11 17.62 29.19 -29.94
CA LEU A 11 16.23 28.95 -30.34
C LEU A 11 15.91 27.47 -30.57
N ILE A 12 16.84 26.69 -31.13
CA ILE A 12 16.69 25.23 -31.31
C ILE A 12 16.78 24.50 -29.95
N LEU A 13 17.64 24.97 -29.05
CA LEU A 13 17.73 24.43 -27.69
C LEU A 13 16.46 24.71 -26.88
N PHE A 14 15.87 25.91 -27.06
CA PHE A 14 14.62 26.28 -26.41
C PHE A 14 13.41 25.52 -26.97
N SER A 15 13.33 25.34 -28.30
CA SER A 15 12.22 24.57 -28.90
C SER A 15 12.28 23.09 -28.53
N SER A 16 13.47 22.50 -28.45
CA SER A 16 13.64 21.11 -28.00
C SER A 16 13.27 20.91 -26.52
N LEU A 17 13.56 21.89 -25.66
CA LEU A 17 13.15 21.85 -24.24
C LEU A 17 11.62 21.88 -24.06
N VAL A 18 10.93 22.68 -24.87
CA VAL A 18 9.45 22.79 -24.84
C VAL A 18 8.79 21.50 -25.34
N ILE A 19 9.32 20.89 -26.40
CA ILE A 19 8.81 19.62 -26.95
C ILE A 19 8.98 18.47 -25.93
N LEU A 20 10.14 18.38 -25.26
CA LEU A 20 10.39 17.38 -24.23
C LEU A 20 9.45 17.51 -23.02
N SER A 21 9.17 18.73 -22.59
CA SER A 21 8.28 19.00 -21.45
C SER A 21 6.82 18.61 -21.75
N ASN A 22 6.35 18.87 -22.97
CA ASN A 22 5.00 18.48 -23.40
C ASN A 22 4.83 16.96 -23.54
N CYS A 23 5.85 16.24 -24.02
CA CYS A 23 5.81 14.78 -24.13
C CYS A 23 5.63 14.09 -22.77
N GLN A 24 6.43 14.48 -21.78
CA GLN A 24 6.36 13.92 -20.42
C GLN A 24 5.02 14.17 -19.72
N THR A 25 4.33 15.25 -20.08
CA THR A 25 3.02 15.58 -19.50
C THR A 25 1.92 14.74 -20.14
N SER A 26 1.96 14.56 -21.47
CA SER A 26 1.04 13.70 -22.22
C SER A 26 1.13 12.23 -21.76
N ASP A 27 2.34 11.70 -21.63
CA ASP A 27 2.55 10.30 -21.24
C ASP A 27 2.00 10.00 -19.84
N LYS A 28 2.20 10.92 -18.88
CA LYS A 28 1.67 10.76 -17.51
C LYS A 28 0.16 10.88 -17.42
N VAL A 29 -0.45 11.78 -18.20
CA VAL A 29 -1.92 11.87 -18.28
C VAL A 29 -2.51 10.59 -18.84
N ASN A 30 -1.85 10.00 -19.84
CA ASN A 30 -2.26 8.72 -20.43
C ASN A 30 -2.18 7.57 -19.42
N GLU A 31 -1.09 7.47 -18.65
CA GLU A 31 -0.97 6.45 -17.59
C GLU A 31 -2.07 6.56 -16.52
N ASN A 32 -2.41 7.78 -16.07
CA ASN A 32 -3.48 7.98 -15.10
C ASN A 32 -4.86 7.55 -15.65
N LEU A 33 -5.12 7.77 -16.94
CA LEU A 33 -6.35 7.29 -17.58
C LEU A 33 -6.37 5.76 -17.66
N ARG A 34 -5.25 5.14 -18.03
CA ARG A 34 -5.11 3.66 -18.11
C ARG A 34 -5.38 2.99 -16.77
N ILE A 35 -4.83 3.51 -15.67
CA ILE A 35 -5.08 2.91 -14.35
C ILE A 35 -6.55 3.09 -13.93
N ILE A 36 -7.16 4.25 -14.20
CA ILE A 36 -8.59 4.49 -13.92
C ILE A 36 -9.48 3.50 -14.69
N GLU A 37 -9.20 3.26 -15.98
CA GLU A 37 -9.93 2.28 -16.78
C GLU A 37 -9.80 0.87 -16.20
N LYS A 38 -8.59 0.47 -15.80
CA LYS A 38 -8.35 -0.83 -15.17
C LYS A 38 -9.07 -0.98 -13.83
N LEU A 39 -9.06 0.05 -12.97
CA LEU A 39 -9.78 0.02 -11.70
C LEU A 39 -11.30 -0.08 -11.89
N LYS A 40 -11.86 0.65 -12.87
CA LYS A 40 -13.27 0.55 -13.25
C LYS A 40 -13.63 -0.85 -13.74
N ALA A 41 -12.75 -1.47 -14.55
CA ALA A 41 -12.95 -2.83 -15.05
C ALA A 41 -12.96 -3.90 -13.93
N LEU A 42 -12.32 -3.63 -12.79
CA LEU A 42 -12.39 -4.49 -11.60
C LEU A 42 -13.66 -4.31 -10.77
N GLY A 43 -14.50 -3.32 -11.08
CA GLY A 43 -15.72 -3.03 -10.32
C GLY A 43 -15.46 -2.49 -8.90
N VAL A 44 -14.24 -2.03 -8.62
CA VAL A 44 -13.86 -1.50 -7.30
C VAL A 44 -14.34 -0.06 -7.18
N GLU A 45 -14.97 0.27 -6.06
CA GLU A 45 -15.30 1.66 -5.73
C GLU A 45 -14.03 2.42 -5.36
N PHE A 46 -13.81 3.59 -5.97
CA PHE A 46 -12.66 4.42 -5.63
C PHE A 46 -12.90 5.92 -5.76
N ILE A 47 -12.13 6.67 -4.99
CA ILE A 47 -12.05 8.13 -5.05
C ILE A 47 -10.62 8.51 -5.45
N THR A 48 -10.49 9.45 -6.39
CA THR A 48 -9.18 10.02 -6.76
C THR A 48 -8.82 11.14 -5.79
N GLU A 49 -7.64 11.04 -5.19
CA GLU A 49 -7.05 12.02 -4.28
C GLU A 49 -5.76 12.60 -4.89
N SER A 50 -5.40 13.81 -4.49
CA SER A 50 -4.10 14.38 -4.87
C SER A 50 -2.96 13.57 -4.25
N GLY A 51 -2.02 13.13 -5.08
CA GLY A 51 -0.79 12.47 -4.66
C GLY A 51 0.30 13.45 -4.24
N ASP A 52 1.44 12.89 -3.85
CA ASP A 52 2.65 13.68 -3.60
C ASP A 52 3.40 14.02 -4.91
N THR A 53 4.60 14.59 -4.79
CA THR A 53 5.43 14.96 -5.95
C THR A 53 5.82 13.77 -6.83
N LEU A 54 5.89 12.56 -6.28
CA LEU A 54 6.25 11.33 -6.99
C LEU A 54 5.06 10.74 -7.74
N TYR A 55 3.90 10.65 -7.09
CA TYR A 55 2.74 9.92 -7.61
C TYR A 55 1.69 10.81 -8.29
N ARG A 56 1.62 12.11 -7.97
CA ARG A 56 0.64 13.12 -8.45
C ARG A 56 -0.85 12.82 -8.19
N GLN A 57 -1.29 11.59 -8.41
CA GLN A 57 -2.62 11.08 -8.11
C GLN A 57 -2.51 9.78 -7.32
N THR A 58 -3.42 9.63 -6.37
CA THR A 58 -3.55 8.43 -5.56
C THR A 58 -5.03 8.08 -5.47
N TYR A 59 -5.35 6.82 -5.24
CA TYR A 59 -6.72 6.35 -5.27
C TYR A 59 -7.06 5.71 -3.93
N LYS A 60 -8.13 6.18 -3.28
CA LYS A 60 -8.71 5.51 -2.13
C LYS A 60 -9.71 4.49 -2.66
N LEU A 61 -9.34 3.22 -2.62
CA LEU A 61 -10.16 2.07 -3.01
C LEU A 61 -10.94 1.56 -1.80
N MET A 62 -12.17 1.12 -2.04
CA MET A 62 -12.97 0.34 -1.09
C MET A 62 -13.17 -1.05 -1.70
N ILE A 63 -12.51 -2.06 -1.14
CA ILE A 63 -12.52 -3.43 -1.65
C ILE A 63 -13.43 -4.28 -0.75
N GLU A 64 -14.40 -4.95 -1.35
CA GLU A 64 -15.28 -5.88 -0.63
C GLU A 64 -14.51 -7.12 -0.15
N GLN A 65 -14.58 -7.37 1.14
CA GLN A 65 -13.98 -8.52 1.84
C GLN A 65 -15.09 -9.34 2.53
N PRO A 66 -14.98 -10.68 2.56
CA PRO A 66 -15.81 -11.47 3.46
C PRO A 66 -15.40 -11.23 4.92
N LEU A 67 -16.37 -11.17 5.81
CA LEU A 67 -16.11 -11.10 7.24
C LEU A 67 -15.42 -12.37 7.73
N ASP A 68 -15.86 -13.53 7.22
CA ASP A 68 -15.24 -14.84 7.42
C ASP A 68 -14.78 -15.45 6.09
N HIS A 69 -13.47 -15.56 5.89
CA HIS A 69 -12.90 -16.18 4.69
C HIS A 69 -13.13 -17.70 4.62
N ASN A 70 -13.56 -18.37 5.71
CA ASN A 70 -14.01 -19.76 5.64
C ASN A 70 -15.47 -19.88 5.16
N ASN A 71 -16.21 -18.77 5.11
CA ASN A 71 -17.57 -18.68 4.60
C ASN A 71 -17.75 -17.38 3.76
N PRO A 72 -17.18 -17.33 2.55
CA PRO A 72 -17.07 -16.10 1.77
C PRO A 72 -18.41 -15.53 1.26
N GLU A 73 -19.47 -16.34 1.25
CA GLU A 73 -20.83 -15.94 0.89
C GLU A 73 -21.60 -15.29 2.06
N GLY A 74 -20.99 -15.22 3.25
CA GLY A 74 -21.59 -14.64 4.45
C GLY A 74 -21.59 -13.11 4.48
N GLU A 75 -21.59 -12.55 5.69
CA GLU A 75 -21.46 -11.09 5.90
C GLU A 75 -20.17 -10.58 5.26
N LYS A 76 -20.24 -9.38 4.68
CA LYS A 76 -19.12 -8.72 4.00
C LYS A 76 -18.92 -7.31 4.56
N PHE A 77 -17.72 -6.78 4.36
CA PHE A 77 -17.39 -5.41 4.70
C PHE A 77 -16.48 -4.79 3.65
N MET A 78 -16.41 -3.46 3.62
CA MET A 78 -15.53 -2.74 2.72
C MET A 78 -14.20 -2.46 3.42
N GLN A 79 -13.10 -2.92 2.85
CA GLN A 79 -11.75 -2.63 3.32
C GLN A 79 -11.14 -1.48 2.52
N LYS A 80 -10.62 -0.48 3.22
CA LYS A 80 -9.97 0.68 2.61
C LYS A 80 -8.54 0.34 2.21
N VAL A 81 -8.20 0.70 0.98
CA VAL A 81 -6.85 0.55 0.42
C VAL A 81 -6.46 1.82 -0.32
N TYR A 82 -5.30 2.38 -0.04
CA TYR A 82 -4.72 3.43 -0.86
C TYR A 82 -3.83 2.84 -1.94
N LEU A 83 -4.05 3.24 -3.18
CA LEU A 83 -3.21 2.92 -4.33
C LEU A 83 -2.47 4.17 -4.79
N SER A 84 -1.14 4.14 -4.76
CA SER A 84 -0.28 5.15 -5.35
C SER A 84 0.38 4.56 -6.59
N HIS A 85 -0.18 4.90 -7.75
CA HIS A 85 0.25 4.38 -9.05
C HIS A 85 1.47 5.15 -9.57
N PHE A 86 2.50 4.42 -9.97
CA PHE A 86 3.69 4.97 -10.61
C PHE A 86 3.76 4.60 -12.09
N ASP A 87 3.70 3.29 -12.40
CA ASP A 87 3.75 2.74 -13.76
C ASP A 87 3.38 1.24 -13.72
N LEU A 88 2.67 0.74 -14.73
CA LEU A 88 2.21 -0.66 -14.78
C LEU A 88 3.33 -1.71 -14.80
N ASN A 89 4.52 -1.35 -15.26
CA ASN A 89 5.68 -2.24 -15.39
C ASN A 89 6.62 -2.19 -14.17
N LYS A 90 6.34 -1.31 -13.21
CA LYS A 90 7.14 -1.18 -11.98
C LYS A 90 6.73 -2.20 -10.93
N PRO A 91 7.64 -2.55 -10.00
CA PRO A 91 7.27 -3.38 -8.86
C PRO A 91 6.17 -2.72 -8.02
N VAL A 92 5.56 -3.51 -7.14
CA VAL A 92 4.54 -3.05 -6.20
C VAL A 92 5.04 -3.30 -4.78
N VAL A 93 5.01 -2.27 -3.94
CA VAL A 93 5.18 -2.40 -2.50
C VAL A 93 3.80 -2.45 -1.85
N PHE A 94 3.50 -3.59 -1.22
CA PHE A 94 2.30 -3.83 -0.45
C PHE A 94 2.58 -3.52 1.03
N SER A 95 2.24 -2.30 1.44
CA SER A 95 2.39 -1.80 2.80
C SER A 95 1.16 -2.15 3.64
N ILE A 96 1.36 -2.90 4.72
CA ILE A 96 0.31 -3.32 5.64
C ILE A 96 0.33 -2.41 6.86
N ASP A 97 -0.77 -1.70 7.12
CA ASP A 97 -0.95 -1.05 8.41
C ASP A 97 -1.39 -2.06 9.47
N GLY A 98 -0.96 -1.87 10.72
CA GLY A 98 -1.44 -2.68 11.83
C GLY A 98 -2.82 -2.25 12.35
N TYR A 99 -3.28 -1.05 11.98
CA TYR A 99 -4.41 -0.34 12.54
C TYR A 99 -5.12 0.46 11.43
N SER A 100 -5.48 1.73 11.71
CA SER A 100 -6.15 2.64 10.78
C SER A 100 -5.15 3.32 9.84
N ALA A 101 -5.39 3.22 8.53
CA ALA A 101 -4.71 4.02 7.52
C ALA A 101 -5.43 5.38 7.38
N ASN A 102 -5.17 6.29 8.31
CA ASN A 102 -5.89 7.58 8.37
C ASN A 102 -5.65 8.51 7.17
N ARG A 103 -4.53 8.35 6.48
CA ARG A 103 -4.18 9.08 5.25
C ARG A 103 -3.24 8.24 4.41
N ASN A 104 -3.21 8.50 3.11
CA ASN A 104 -2.17 7.93 2.28
C ASN A 104 -0.78 8.43 2.70
N ARG A 105 0.18 7.51 2.82
CA ARG A 105 1.57 7.79 3.15
C ARG A 105 2.46 6.96 2.24
N ILE A 106 3.39 7.60 1.54
CA ILE A 106 4.41 6.86 0.79
C ILE A 106 5.53 6.39 1.73
N PHE A 107 5.76 5.08 1.76
CA PHE A 107 6.77 4.42 2.58
C PHE A 107 8.17 4.52 1.97
N GLU A 108 9.17 4.46 2.82
CA GLU A 108 10.59 4.58 2.44
C GLU A 108 10.98 3.54 1.37
N LEU A 109 10.65 2.27 1.60
CA LEU A 109 10.99 1.18 0.69
C LEU A 109 10.44 1.42 -0.72
N THR A 110 9.19 1.89 -0.82
CA THR A 110 8.55 2.26 -2.08
C THR A 110 9.34 3.31 -2.84
N LYS A 111 9.84 4.34 -2.14
CA LYS A 111 10.67 5.40 -2.73
C LYS A 111 12.03 4.87 -3.19
N ILE A 112 12.68 4.05 -2.38
CA ILE A 112 14.01 3.51 -2.65
C ILE A 112 14.01 2.70 -3.95
N ILE A 113 12.99 1.85 -4.17
CA ILE A 113 12.95 0.95 -5.32
C ILE A 113 12.13 1.49 -6.50
N GLY A 114 11.54 2.68 -6.38
CA GLY A 114 10.72 3.29 -7.42
C GLY A 114 9.51 2.45 -7.82
N ALA A 115 8.72 2.02 -6.83
CA ALA A 115 7.57 1.13 -7.00
C ALA A 115 6.22 1.86 -7.04
N ASN A 116 5.19 1.16 -7.52
CA ASN A 116 3.81 1.43 -7.11
C ASN A 116 3.65 1.12 -5.61
N GLN A 117 2.67 1.74 -4.96
CA GLN A 117 2.35 1.41 -3.57
C GLN A 117 0.88 1.02 -3.41
N VAL A 118 0.66 -0.06 -2.67
CA VAL A 118 -0.64 -0.45 -2.13
C VAL A 118 -0.53 -0.36 -0.62
N TYR A 119 -1.30 0.51 0.02
CA TYR A 119 -1.28 0.71 1.46
C TYR A 119 -2.64 0.32 2.04
N VAL A 120 -2.67 -0.77 2.81
CA VAL A 120 -3.90 -1.44 3.25
C VAL A 120 -4.20 -1.15 4.71
N GLU A 121 -5.44 -0.76 4.99
CA GLU A 121 -5.97 -0.63 6.34
C GLU A 121 -6.36 -1.99 6.93
N HIS A 122 -6.07 -2.19 8.21
CA HIS A 122 -6.35 -3.44 8.88
C HIS A 122 -7.87 -3.62 9.11
N ARG A 123 -8.39 -4.84 8.96
CA ARG A 123 -9.79 -5.14 9.34
C ARG A 123 -10.09 -4.72 10.78
N PHE A 124 -11.32 -4.25 11.00
CA PHE A 124 -11.83 -3.67 12.26
C PHE A 124 -11.23 -2.31 12.66
N PHE A 125 -10.44 -1.66 11.80
CA PHE A 125 -9.89 -0.33 12.04
C PHE A 125 -10.39 0.69 11.02
N GLY A 126 -10.44 1.96 11.44
CA GLY A 126 -10.78 3.10 10.58
C GLY A 126 -12.11 2.94 9.83
N GLU A 127 -12.01 2.93 8.50
CA GLU A 127 -13.13 2.74 7.57
C GLU A 127 -13.36 1.25 7.25
N SER A 128 -12.43 0.38 7.62
CA SER A 128 -12.39 -1.05 7.29
C SER A 128 -13.05 -1.92 8.35
N LYS A 129 -14.32 -1.66 8.63
CA LYS A 129 -15.07 -2.30 9.73
C LYS A 129 -16.36 -2.96 9.23
N PRO A 130 -16.70 -4.16 9.73
CA PRO A 130 -18.02 -4.75 9.49
C PRO A 130 -19.11 -3.95 10.19
N GLN A 131 -20.36 -4.16 9.75
CA GLN A 131 -21.51 -3.53 10.39
C GLN A 131 -21.70 -4.08 11.81
N ASN A 132 -21.50 -5.38 12.00
CA ASN A 132 -21.54 -6.03 13.30
C ASN A 132 -20.12 -6.36 13.80
N TYR A 133 -19.77 -5.87 14.99
CA TYR A 133 -18.46 -6.12 15.61
C TYR A 133 -18.41 -7.51 16.24
N ASN A 134 -18.31 -8.54 15.40
CA ASN A 134 -17.97 -9.88 15.86
C ASN A 134 -16.45 -10.04 15.93
N TRP A 135 -15.90 -9.84 17.12
CA TRP A 135 -14.45 -9.89 17.39
C TRP A 135 -13.82 -11.26 17.13
N ASN A 136 -14.61 -12.34 17.00
CA ASN A 136 -14.09 -13.65 16.63
C ASN A 136 -13.44 -13.65 15.24
N TYR A 137 -13.74 -12.67 14.39
CA TYR A 137 -13.13 -12.51 13.07
C TYR A 137 -12.00 -11.46 13.06
N LEU A 138 -11.67 -10.87 14.21
CA LEU A 138 -10.46 -10.07 14.36
C LEU A 138 -9.29 -10.99 14.73
N ASP A 139 -8.86 -11.80 13.77
CA ASP A 139 -7.74 -12.71 13.93
C ASP A 139 -6.73 -12.60 12.78
N ILE A 140 -5.55 -13.20 13.01
CA ILE A 140 -4.39 -13.13 12.12
C ILE A 140 -4.67 -13.81 10.78
N LYS A 141 -5.37 -14.95 10.78
CA LYS A 141 -5.63 -15.73 9.56
C LYS A 141 -6.61 -14.99 8.66
N GLN A 142 -7.66 -14.42 9.24
CA GLN A 142 -8.64 -13.62 8.49
C GLN A 142 -8.01 -12.34 7.93
N ALA A 143 -7.19 -11.64 8.73
CA ALA A 143 -6.47 -10.46 8.24
C ALA A 143 -5.49 -10.84 7.11
N ALA A 144 -4.76 -11.95 7.21
CA ALA A 144 -3.88 -12.42 6.14
C ALA A 144 -4.67 -12.73 4.85
N ALA A 145 -5.87 -13.32 4.98
CA ALA A 145 -6.74 -13.62 3.85
C ALA A 145 -7.30 -12.35 3.18
N ASP A 146 -7.59 -11.30 3.94
CA ASP A 146 -7.93 -9.98 3.38
C ASP A 146 -6.80 -9.48 2.47
N HIS A 147 -5.56 -9.49 2.98
CA HIS A 147 -4.38 -9.04 2.25
C HIS A 147 -4.17 -9.86 0.98
N HIS A 148 -4.32 -11.19 1.06
CA HIS A 148 -4.23 -12.08 -0.09
C HIS A 148 -5.23 -11.68 -1.18
N ARG A 149 -6.50 -11.48 -0.83
CA ARG A 149 -7.53 -11.04 -1.79
C ARG A 149 -7.19 -9.71 -2.44
N VAL A 150 -6.68 -8.72 -1.69
CA VAL A 150 -6.26 -7.42 -2.26
C VAL A 150 -5.11 -7.63 -3.25
N ILE A 151 -4.13 -8.45 -2.90
CA ILE A 151 -2.98 -8.75 -3.77
C ILE A 151 -3.43 -9.46 -5.04
N GLU A 152 -4.25 -10.50 -4.94
CA GLU A 152 -4.78 -11.23 -6.11
C GLU A 152 -5.52 -10.30 -7.05
N LEU A 153 -6.40 -9.47 -6.50
CA LEU A 153 -7.18 -8.50 -7.25
C LEU A 153 -6.26 -7.54 -8.02
N LEU A 154 -5.25 -6.97 -7.35
CA LEU A 154 -4.37 -5.98 -7.97
C LEU A 154 -3.26 -6.60 -8.85
N LYS A 155 -2.92 -7.88 -8.68
CA LYS A 155 -2.06 -8.64 -9.60
C LYS A 155 -2.69 -8.82 -10.97
N THR A 156 -4.01 -8.67 -11.11
CA THR A 156 -4.64 -8.59 -12.44
C THR A 156 -4.14 -7.38 -13.24
N ILE A 157 -3.81 -6.28 -12.56
CA ILE A 157 -3.30 -5.03 -13.11
C ILE A 157 -1.77 -5.03 -13.19
N TYR A 158 -1.09 -5.33 -12.08
CA TYR A 158 0.36 -5.21 -11.95
C TYR A 158 1.04 -6.58 -12.09
N LYS A 159 1.81 -6.74 -13.17
CA LYS A 159 2.55 -7.98 -13.48
C LYS A 159 4.01 -7.97 -13.01
N GLY A 160 4.46 -6.85 -12.45
CA GLY A 160 5.80 -6.71 -11.88
C GLY A 160 6.01 -7.51 -10.60
N LYS A 161 7.19 -7.36 -10.01
CA LYS A 161 7.56 -7.98 -8.73
C LYS A 161 6.83 -7.33 -7.56
N TRP A 162 6.51 -8.13 -6.54
CA TRP A 162 5.76 -7.69 -5.36
C TRP A 162 6.60 -7.83 -4.09
N VAL A 163 6.52 -6.82 -3.23
CA VAL A 163 7.19 -6.81 -1.92
C VAL A 163 6.18 -6.44 -0.84
N SER A 164 6.03 -7.24 0.21
CA SER A 164 5.23 -6.86 1.37
C SER A 164 6.08 -6.20 2.47
N THR A 165 5.53 -5.21 3.16
CA THR A 165 6.20 -4.51 4.27
C THR A 165 5.20 -3.97 5.29
N GLY A 166 5.68 -3.64 6.48
CA GLY A 166 4.89 -3.05 7.55
C GLY A 166 5.77 -2.72 8.75
N ILE A 167 5.28 -1.85 9.63
CA ILE A 167 6.02 -1.36 10.81
C ILE A 167 5.26 -1.75 12.09
N SER A 168 5.97 -2.17 13.15
CA SER A 168 5.36 -2.50 14.44
C SER A 168 4.34 -3.62 14.27
N LYS A 169 3.07 -3.41 14.66
CA LYS A 169 1.99 -4.37 14.41
C LYS A 169 1.85 -4.70 12.92
N GLY A 170 1.98 -3.73 12.01
CA GLY A 170 1.99 -4.00 10.57
C GLY A 170 3.17 -4.89 10.14
N GLY A 171 4.31 -4.80 10.84
CA GLY A 171 5.45 -5.68 10.66
C GLY A 171 5.14 -7.12 11.08
N GLN A 172 4.43 -7.31 12.20
CA GLN A 172 3.92 -8.63 12.59
C GLN A 172 2.95 -9.17 11.53
N THR A 173 2.00 -8.35 11.08
CA THR A 173 1.03 -8.74 10.05
C THR A 173 1.72 -9.11 8.73
N THR A 174 2.82 -8.44 8.37
CA THR A 174 3.65 -8.80 7.21
C THR A 174 4.25 -10.20 7.33
N ILE A 175 4.76 -10.55 8.53
CA ILE A 175 5.28 -11.90 8.80
C ILE A 175 4.18 -12.94 8.65
N PHE A 176 3.00 -12.69 9.25
CA PHE A 176 1.90 -13.64 9.19
C PHE A 176 1.27 -13.76 7.81
N HIS A 177 1.17 -12.67 7.05
CA HIS A 177 0.77 -12.72 5.64
C HIS A 177 1.69 -13.66 4.85
N ARG A 178 3.02 -13.50 4.98
CA ARG A 178 3.99 -14.40 4.35
C ARG A 178 3.84 -15.86 4.79
N TYR A 179 3.52 -16.09 6.07
CA TYR A 179 3.34 -17.44 6.61
C TYR A 179 2.13 -18.15 5.98
N PHE A 180 0.98 -17.48 5.87
CA PHE A 180 -0.24 -18.08 5.32
C PHE A 180 -0.28 -18.09 3.78
N TYR A 181 0.31 -17.08 3.13
CA TYR A 181 0.28 -16.89 1.68
C TYR A 181 1.69 -16.64 1.13
N PRO A 182 2.56 -17.66 1.13
CA PRO A 182 3.96 -17.50 0.79
C PRO A 182 4.21 -17.07 -0.67
N ASP A 183 3.29 -17.37 -1.58
CA ASP A 183 3.43 -17.09 -3.01
C ASP A 183 2.85 -15.72 -3.43
N ASP A 184 2.30 -14.96 -2.49
CA ASP A 184 1.69 -13.66 -2.80
C ASP A 184 2.73 -12.60 -3.17
N VAL A 185 3.93 -12.68 -2.62
CA VAL A 185 4.97 -11.65 -2.81
C VAL A 185 6.34 -12.29 -2.99
N ASP A 186 7.21 -11.66 -3.78
CA ASP A 186 8.58 -12.14 -4.02
C ASP A 186 9.45 -11.94 -2.77
N VAL A 187 9.25 -10.84 -2.04
CA VAL A 187 10.04 -10.48 -0.85
C VAL A 187 9.13 -9.93 0.25
N SER A 188 9.46 -10.18 1.52
CA SER A 188 8.79 -9.57 2.67
C SER A 188 9.82 -8.86 3.55
N VAL A 189 9.55 -7.60 3.89
CA VAL A 189 10.44 -6.74 4.68
C VAL A 189 9.68 -6.20 5.90
N PRO A 190 9.59 -6.98 6.98
CA PRO A 190 8.92 -6.54 8.21
C PRO A 190 9.85 -5.65 9.05
N TYR A 191 9.41 -4.43 9.36
CA TYR A 191 10.16 -3.50 10.21
C TYR A 191 9.68 -3.55 11.65
N VAL A 192 10.63 -3.74 12.59
CA VAL A 192 10.39 -3.69 14.04
C VAL A 192 9.13 -4.46 14.40
N ALA A 193 9.08 -5.76 14.11
CA ALA A 193 7.88 -6.60 14.26
C ALA A 193 7.93 -7.37 15.61
N PRO A 194 7.35 -6.82 16.70
CA PRO A 194 7.53 -7.39 18.03
C PRO A 194 6.69 -8.65 18.24
N LEU A 195 7.23 -9.85 18.04
CA LEU A 195 6.49 -11.09 18.30
C LEU A 195 6.51 -11.46 19.79
N CYS A 196 5.33 -11.63 20.38
CA CYS A 196 5.15 -12.24 21.70
C CYS A 196 4.98 -13.75 21.55
N PHE A 197 5.73 -14.55 22.31
CA PHE A 197 5.63 -16.01 22.26
C PHE A 197 4.84 -16.61 23.42
N SER A 198 4.42 -15.78 24.37
CA SER A 198 3.63 -16.17 25.52
C SER A 198 2.81 -14.99 26.02
N ALA A 199 1.78 -15.26 26.83
CA ALA A 199 0.99 -14.22 27.48
C ALA A 199 1.83 -13.38 28.45
N GLN A 200 2.83 -13.99 29.10
CA GLN A 200 3.78 -13.33 29.98
C GLN A 200 5.16 -13.29 29.34
N GLU A 201 5.43 -12.25 28.56
CA GLU A 201 6.67 -12.12 27.83
C GLU A 201 7.79 -11.54 28.70
N SER A 202 8.67 -12.41 29.21
CA SER A 202 9.81 -11.99 30.06
C SER A 202 10.73 -10.97 29.37
N ARG A 203 10.86 -11.01 28.04
CA ARG A 203 11.65 -10.03 27.27
C ARG A 203 11.08 -8.60 27.38
N VAL A 204 9.77 -8.47 27.55
CA VAL A 204 9.11 -7.16 27.76
C VAL A 204 9.48 -6.58 29.11
N LEU A 205 9.70 -7.41 30.14
CA LEU A 205 10.13 -6.91 31.45
C LEU A 205 11.49 -6.20 31.33
N GLY A 206 12.46 -6.77 30.60
CA GLY A 206 13.74 -6.10 30.35
C GLY A 206 13.59 -4.75 29.63
N PHE A 207 12.64 -4.65 28.68
CA PHE A 207 12.29 -3.38 28.03
C PHE A 207 11.66 -2.39 29.03
N CYS A 208 10.64 -2.79 29.78
CA CYS A 208 9.96 -1.92 30.75
C CYS A 208 10.88 -1.47 31.91
N PHE A 209 11.76 -2.35 32.40
CA PHE A 209 12.71 -2.04 33.46
C PHE A 209 13.86 -1.12 33.00
N GLY A 210 14.22 -1.15 31.70
CA GLY A 210 15.12 -0.18 31.09
C GLY A 210 14.44 1.13 30.65
N VAL A 211 13.10 1.14 30.55
CA VAL A 211 12.27 2.23 30.00
C VAL A 211 11.16 2.60 31.01
N PHE A 212 11.49 2.73 32.30
CA PHE A 212 10.52 3.03 33.38
C PHE A 212 9.91 4.45 33.33
N ILE A 213 9.80 5.04 32.15
CA ILE A 213 8.88 6.12 31.83
C ILE A 213 8.20 5.73 30.52
N CYS A 214 6.88 5.52 30.59
CA CYS A 214 5.91 5.43 29.50
C CYS A 214 5.40 4.03 29.06
N PHE A 215 4.10 3.87 29.31
CA PHE A 215 3.10 3.02 28.68
C PHE A 215 2.88 1.60 29.19
N LEU A 216 2.09 1.59 30.27
CA LEU A 216 1.08 0.58 30.57
C LEU A 216 0.05 0.48 29.42
N ALA A 217 -0.48 -0.73 29.23
CA ALA A 217 -1.67 -1.13 28.46
C ALA A 217 -1.43 -1.64 27.02
N MET A 218 -1.43 -2.96 26.87
CA MET A 218 -2.31 -3.64 25.91
C MET A 218 -2.77 -4.96 26.55
N ALA A 219 -4.08 -5.05 26.81
CA ALA A 219 -4.77 -6.19 27.38
C ALA A 219 -5.63 -6.86 26.30
N ILE A 220 -5.64 -8.20 26.36
CA ILE A 220 -6.63 -9.17 25.85
C ILE A 220 -6.90 -9.15 24.33
#